data_AF-A0A811Q607-F1
#
_entry.id   AF-A0A811Q607-F1
#
_cell.length_a   1.000
_cell.length_b   1.000
_cell.length_c   1.000
_cell.angle_alpha   90.00
_cell.angle_beta   90.00
_cell.angle_gamma   90.00
#
_symmetry.space_group_name_H-M   'P 1'
#
loop_
_entity.id
_entity.type
_entity.pdbx_description
1 polymer ?
#
loop_
_entity_poly.entity_id
_entity_poly.type
_entity_poly.pdbx_seq_one_letter_code
_entity_poly.pdbx_strand_id
1 'polypeptide(L)'
;MMSIVSTAADLMQDFKTGYLTLASPRSMFISQVIGTAMGCVIAPCVFWLFYKAFTDIGISGSEYPAPYAIVYRNMAILGVDGFSSLPKNCLTLCYIFFAAAIVVNLIRDLVPKKVARFIPLPMAMAIPFYIGSYFAIDMFVGTVILFAWQMINRAKADAFGPAVASGLICGDGIWTLPQSILALAKVKPPICMKFLSRSVNAQVDGFLGN
;
A
#
# COMPACT_ATOMS: atom_id res chain seq x y z
N MET A 1 5.92 20.62 5.68
CA MET A 1 4.90 21.12 4.73
C MET A 1 4.17 19.98 4.03
N MET A 2 4.85 18.91 3.60
CA MET A 2 4.26 17.75 2.91
C MET A 2 3.07 17.10 3.65
N SER A 3 3.19 16.88 4.98
CA SER A 3 2.11 16.24 5.76
C SER A 3 0.82 17.06 5.79
N ILE A 4 0.90 18.38 5.95
CA ILE A 4 -0.28 19.26 6.01
C ILE A 4 -1.02 19.25 4.66
N VAL A 5 -0.26 19.33 3.55
CA VAL A 5 -0.84 19.31 2.20
C VAL A 5 -1.45 17.95 1.87
N SER A 6 -0.80 16.85 2.26
CA SER A 6 -1.35 15.50 2.10
C SER A 6 -2.67 15.35 2.84
N THR A 7 -2.71 15.69 4.13
CA THR A 7 -3.94 15.56 4.93
C THR A 7 -5.08 16.43 4.41
N ALA A 8 -4.77 17.62 3.89
CA ALA A 8 -5.79 18.47 3.24
C ALA A 8 -6.32 17.84 1.94
N ALA A 9 -5.45 17.20 1.14
CA ALA A 9 -5.86 16.49 -0.06
C ALA A 9 -6.74 15.28 0.27
N ASP A 10 -6.37 14.50 1.29
CA ASP A 10 -7.13 13.34 1.76
C ASP A 10 -8.52 13.78 2.26
N LEU A 11 -8.61 14.86 3.05
CA LEU A 11 -9.87 15.47 3.49
C LEU A 11 -10.79 15.84 2.30
N MET A 12 -10.23 16.35 1.21
CA MET A 12 -11.01 16.69 0.02
C MET A 12 -11.49 15.44 -0.75
N GLN A 13 -10.67 14.38 -0.80
CA GLN A 13 -11.06 13.10 -1.40
C GLN A 13 -12.16 12.42 -0.60
N ASP A 14 -12.04 12.49 0.72
CA ASP A 14 -13.04 12.07 1.68
C ASP A 14 -14.37 12.79 1.39
N PHE A 15 -14.40 14.14 1.39
CA PHE A 15 -15.65 14.87 1.09
C PHE A 15 -16.25 14.55 -0.27
N LYS A 16 -15.41 14.36 -1.30
CA LYS A 16 -15.88 13.93 -2.62
C LYS A 16 -16.56 12.56 -2.55
N THR A 17 -15.96 11.62 -1.81
CA THR A 17 -16.54 10.29 -1.60
C THR A 17 -17.85 10.37 -0.81
N GLY A 18 -17.90 11.20 0.24
CA GLY A 18 -19.12 11.46 1.00
C GLY A 18 -20.25 12.06 0.14
N TYR A 19 -19.91 12.97 -0.78
CA TYR A 19 -20.87 13.50 -1.75
C TYR A 19 -21.41 12.42 -2.69
N LEU A 20 -20.54 11.55 -3.22
CA LEU A 20 -20.92 10.45 -4.11
C LEU A 20 -21.77 9.38 -3.42
N THR A 21 -21.57 9.16 -2.12
CA THR A 21 -22.34 8.20 -1.31
C THR A 21 -23.57 8.81 -0.65
N LEU A 22 -23.87 10.09 -0.92
CA LEU A 22 -24.96 10.85 -0.31
C LEU A 22 -24.86 10.91 1.23
N ALA A 23 -23.65 10.77 1.77
CA ALA A 23 -23.38 10.90 3.19
C ALA A 23 -23.40 12.38 3.63
N SER A 24 -23.81 12.64 4.87
CA SER A 24 -23.86 14.01 5.37
C SER A 24 -22.44 14.58 5.59
N PRO A 25 -22.09 15.73 4.97
CA PRO A 25 -20.75 16.31 5.11
C PRO A 25 -20.44 16.75 6.54
N ARG A 26 -21.47 17.12 7.32
CA ARG A 26 -21.33 17.48 8.73
C ARG A 26 -20.92 16.29 9.60
N SER A 27 -21.57 15.14 9.44
CA SER A 27 -21.19 13.94 10.20
C SER A 27 -19.77 13.52 9.84
N MET A 28 -19.41 13.60 8.56
CA MET A 28 -18.09 13.24 8.07
C MET A 28 -16.98 14.11 8.67
N PHE A 29 -17.19 15.43 8.68
CA PHE A 29 -16.28 16.37 9.32
C PHE A 29 -16.12 16.10 10.83
N ILE A 30 -17.23 15.89 11.54
CA ILE A 30 -17.20 15.60 12.99
C ILE A 30 -16.45 14.29 13.27
N SER A 31 -16.71 13.23 12.49
CA SER A 31 -16.00 11.96 12.61
C SER A 31 -14.49 12.11 12.41
N GLN A 32 -14.07 12.95 11.45
CA GLN A 32 -12.66 13.18 11.18
C GLN A 32 -11.98 14.03 12.26
N VAL A 33 -12.68 15.01 12.83
CA VAL A 33 -12.19 15.78 13.99
C VAL A 33 -11.99 14.86 15.20
N ILE A 34 -12.97 14.01 15.50
CA ILE A 34 -12.89 13.04 16.61
C ILE A 34 -11.75 12.03 16.35
N GLY A 35 -11.68 11.46 15.16
CA GLY A 35 -10.63 10.52 14.78
C GLY A 35 -9.23 11.13 14.86
N THR A 36 -9.08 12.38 14.42
CA THR A 36 -7.81 13.12 14.53
C THR A 36 -7.44 13.39 15.99
N ALA A 37 -8.40 13.84 16.80
CA ALA A 37 -8.17 14.10 18.22
C ALA A 37 -7.73 12.82 18.97
N MET A 38 -8.39 11.69 18.68
CA MET A 38 -7.98 10.38 19.21
C MET A 38 -6.59 9.98 18.71
N GLY A 39 -6.31 10.17 17.41
CA GLY A 39 -5.01 9.87 16.79
C GLY A 39 -3.86 10.67 17.43
N CYS A 40 -4.08 11.94 17.77
CA CYS A 40 -3.09 12.78 18.45
C CYS A 40 -2.66 12.26 19.83
N VAL A 41 -3.50 11.44 20.48
CA VAL A 41 -3.18 10.83 21.78
C VAL A 41 -2.69 9.40 21.60
N ILE A 42 -3.42 8.59 20.83
CA ILE A 42 -3.13 7.16 20.67
C ILE A 42 -1.81 6.94 19.93
N ALA A 43 -1.56 7.66 18.83
CA ALA A 43 -0.37 7.40 18.01
C ALA A 43 0.95 7.69 18.75
N PRO A 44 1.11 8.83 19.47
CA PRO A 44 2.32 9.05 20.28
C PRO A 44 2.46 8.05 21.43
N CYS A 45 1.36 7.66 22.09
CA CYS A 45 1.40 6.66 23.16
C CYS A 45 1.88 5.29 22.66
N VAL A 46 1.35 4.83 21.52
CA VAL A 46 1.77 3.57 20.89
C VAL A 46 3.22 3.66 20.43
N PHE A 47 3.61 4.76 19.79
CA PHE A 47 4.99 4.98 19.38
C PHE A 47 5.95 4.92 20.57
N TRP A 48 5.62 5.59 21.68
CA TRP A 48 6.43 5.60 22.89
C TRP A 48 6.56 4.21 23.53
N LEU A 49 5.50 3.41 23.46
CA LEU A 49 5.51 2.03 23.93
C LEU A 49 6.49 1.18 23.10
N PHE A 50 6.42 1.26 21.78
CA PHE A 50 7.35 0.56 20.89
C PHE A 50 8.79 1.06 21.07
N TYR A 51 8.97 2.38 21.16
CA TYR A 51 10.28 3.02 21.37
C TYR A 51 10.98 2.53 22.65
N LYS A 52 10.22 2.24 23.71
CA LYS A 52 10.77 1.63 24.94
C LYS A 52 10.95 0.12 24.85
N ALA A 53 10.12 -0.58 24.09
CA ALA A 53 10.16 -2.03 23.97
C ALA A 53 11.31 -2.53 23.06
N PHE A 54 11.66 -1.75 22.05
CA PHE A 54 12.69 -2.06 21.05
C PHE A 54 13.74 -0.95 21.02
N THR A 55 15.00 -1.31 21.29
CA THR A 55 16.12 -0.36 21.35
C THR A 55 16.70 0.02 19.99
N ASP A 56 16.29 -0.66 18.93
CA ASP A 56 16.86 -0.61 17.58
C ASP A 56 15.88 -0.08 16.51
N ILE A 57 14.82 0.61 16.95
CA ILE A 57 13.85 1.24 16.04
C ILE A 57 14.54 2.28 15.15
N GLY A 58 14.30 2.17 13.83
CA GLY A 58 14.80 3.09 12.82
C GLY A 58 16.21 2.76 12.31
N ILE A 59 16.89 1.77 12.89
CA ILE A 59 18.18 1.29 12.40
C ILE A 59 17.97 0.37 11.18
N SER A 60 18.79 0.54 10.14
CA SER A 60 18.76 -0.36 8.98
C SER A 60 19.17 -1.79 9.38
N GLY A 61 18.28 -2.76 9.16
CA GLY A 61 18.51 -4.17 9.49
C GLY A 61 17.94 -4.63 10.84
N SER A 62 17.29 -3.74 11.60
CA SER A 62 16.50 -4.13 12.77
C SER A 62 15.13 -4.67 12.38
N GLU A 63 14.38 -5.15 13.38
CA GLU A 63 13.00 -5.63 13.22
C GLU A 63 12.04 -4.51 12.76
N TYR A 64 12.35 -3.25 13.10
CA TYR A 64 11.58 -2.06 12.72
C TYR A 64 12.47 -1.00 12.05
N PRO A 65 12.85 -1.18 10.77
CA PRO A 65 13.61 -0.18 10.05
C PRO A 65 12.76 1.07 9.74
N ALA A 66 13.40 2.18 9.40
CA ALA A 66 12.72 3.40 8.94
C ALA A 66 12.70 3.47 7.39
N PRO A 67 11.76 2.80 6.69
CA PRO A 67 11.76 2.72 5.22
C PRO A 67 11.60 4.11 4.58
N TYR A 68 10.75 4.96 5.16
CA TYR A 68 10.49 6.30 4.65
C TYR A 68 11.70 7.24 4.79
N ALA A 69 12.59 7.02 5.76
CA ALA A 69 13.80 7.83 5.91
C ALA A 69 14.72 7.70 4.69
N ILE A 70 14.83 6.50 4.13
CA ILE A 70 15.61 6.25 2.92
C ILE A 70 14.98 6.96 1.72
N VAL A 71 13.65 6.91 1.58
CA VAL A 71 12.91 7.58 0.51
C VAL A 71 13.13 9.10 0.58
N TYR A 72 12.95 9.71 1.75
CA TYR A 72 13.17 11.14 1.93
C TYR A 72 14.61 11.57 1.69
N ARG A 73 15.58 10.75 2.12
CA ARG A 73 17.00 11.00 1.82
C ARG A 73 17.24 11.02 0.31
N ASN A 74 16.72 10.05 -0.43
CA ASN A 74 16.87 10.01 -1.88
C ASN A 74 16.19 11.20 -2.57
N MET A 75 15.01 11.61 -2.09
CA MET A 75 14.34 12.82 -2.59
C MET A 75 15.16 14.09 -2.32
N ALA A 76 15.79 14.20 -1.15
CA ALA A 76 16.65 15.33 -0.81
C ALA A 76 17.91 15.38 -1.69
N ILE A 77 18.56 14.24 -1.92
CA ILE A 77 19.70 14.12 -2.83
C ILE A 77 19.31 14.56 -4.24
N LEU A 78 18.16 14.11 -4.75
CA LEU A 78 17.64 14.54 -6.05
C LEU A 78 17.34 16.04 -6.11
N GLY A 79 16.87 16.63 -5.02
CA GLY A 79 16.61 18.06 -4.93
C GLY A 79 17.87 18.92 -4.91
N VAL A 80 18.97 18.42 -4.34
CA VAL A 80 20.23 19.15 -4.17
C VAL A 80 21.19 18.91 -5.33
N ASP A 81 21.48 17.66 -5.64
CA ASP A 81 22.43 17.28 -6.71
C ASP A 81 21.77 17.30 -8.09
N GLY A 82 20.43 17.35 -8.15
CA GLY A 82 19.67 17.36 -9.38
C GLY A 82 19.56 15.97 -10.03
N PHE A 83 19.12 15.97 -11.30
CA PHE A 83 18.88 14.74 -12.05
C PHE A 83 20.15 13.95 -12.41
N SER A 84 21.34 14.49 -12.14
CA SER A 84 22.64 13.84 -12.35
C SER A 84 22.91 12.71 -11.33
N SER A 85 22.25 12.75 -10.17
CA SER A 85 22.32 11.69 -9.14
C SER A 85 21.40 10.50 -9.42
N LEU A 86 20.61 10.53 -10.51
CA LEU A 86 19.78 9.40 -10.92
C LEU A 86 20.63 8.31 -11.59
N PRO A 87 20.25 7.03 -11.43
CA PRO A 87 20.87 5.93 -12.18
C PRO A 87 20.86 6.19 -13.69
N LYS A 88 21.90 5.71 -14.39
CA LYS A 88 22.00 5.81 -15.86
C LYS A 88 20.70 5.29 -16.50
N ASN A 89 20.16 6.04 -17.46
CA ASN A 89 18.90 5.79 -18.16
C ASN A 89 17.60 5.92 -17.35
N CYS A 90 17.63 6.31 -16.07
CA CYS A 90 16.41 6.46 -15.27
C CYS A 90 15.43 7.48 -15.89
N LEU A 91 15.92 8.66 -16.29
CA LEU A 91 15.09 9.66 -16.97
C LEU A 91 14.54 9.16 -18.31
N THR A 92 15.37 8.47 -19.09
CA THR A 92 14.95 7.88 -20.37
C THR A 92 13.82 6.88 -20.16
N LEU A 93 13.94 6.01 -19.15
CA LEU A 93 12.88 5.07 -18.78
C LEU A 93 11.61 5.81 -18.31
N CYS A 94 11.74 6.86 -17.48
CA CYS A 94 10.60 7.67 -17.06
C CYS A 94 9.86 8.28 -18.25
N TYR A 95 10.57 8.86 -19.23
CA TYR A 95 9.95 9.41 -20.44
C TYR A 95 9.30 8.33 -21.30
N ILE A 96 9.94 7.16 -21.47
CA ILE A 96 9.38 6.04 -22.22
C ILE A 96 8.09 5.53 -21.56
N PHE A 97 8.12 5.29 -20.25
CA PHE A 97 6.94 4.81 -19.52
C PHE A 97 5.83 5.86 -19.45
N PHE A 98 6.17 7.14 -19.36
CA PHE A 98 5.20 8.24 -19.41
C PHE A 98 4.52 8.30 -20.78
N ALA A 99 5.29 8.27 -21.87
CA ALA A 99 4.73 8.24 -23.22
C ALA A 99 3.90 6.97 -23.45
N ALA A 100 4.38 5.81 -23.03
CA ALA A 100 3.63 4.56 -23.10
C ALA A 100 2.32 4.62 -22.30
N ALA A 101 2.32 5.20 -21.10
CA ALA A 101 1.11 5.38 -20.30
C ALA A 101 0.10 6.31 -20.98
N ILE A 102 0.55 7.40 -21.61
CA ILE A 102 -0.32 8.27 -22.41
C ILE A 102 -0.93 7.50 -23.58
N VAL A 103 -0.12 6.78 -24.33
CA VAL A 103 -0.58 6.00 -25.49
C VAL A 103 -1.59 4.94 -25.06
N VAL A 104 -1.32 4.18 -23.99
CA VAL A 104 -2.24 3.15 -23.49
C VAL A 104 -3.58 3.76 -23.04
N ASN A 105 -3.56 4.87 -22.30
CA ASN A 105 -4.80 5.54 -21.90
C ASN A 105 -5.56 6.11 -23.11
N LEU A 106 -4.86 6.69 -24.08
CA LEU A 106 -5.48 7.22 -25.29
C LEU A 106 -6.12 6.11 -26.13
N ILE A 107 -5.45 4.96 -26.30
CA ILE A 107 -6.03 3.79 -26.98
C ILE A 107 -7.26 3.31 -26.21
N ARG A 108 -7.21 3.27 -24.88
CA ARG A 108 -8.35 2.88 -24.04
C ARG A 108 -9.56 3.78 -24.22
N ASP A 109 -9.35 5.08 -24.38
CA ASP A 109 -10.43 6.07 -24.54
C ASP A 109 -11.02 6.10 -25.97
N LEU A 110 -10.21 5.80 -26.99
CA LEU A 110 -10.64 5.78 -28.40
C LEU A 110 -11.34 4.47 -28.82
N VAL A 111 -11.05 3.38 -28.14
CA VAL A 111 -11.53 2.04 -28.50
C VAL A 111 -12.91 1.76 -27.88
N PRO A 112 -13.82 1.03 -28.56
CA PRO A 112 -15.12 0.68 -28.01
C PRO A 112 -15.01 -0.08 -26.68
N LYS A 113 -15.95 0.19 -25.77
CA LYS A 113 -15.98 -0.32 -24.38
C LYS A 113 -15.76 -1.84 -24.23
N LYS A 114 -16.14 -2.63 -25.25
CA LYS A 114 -15.94 -4.09 -25.28
C LYS A 114 -14.46 -4.48 -25.33
N VAL A 115 -13.64 -3.73 -26.05
CA VAL A 115 -12.20 -3.98 -26.19
C VAL A 115 -11.41 -3.19 -25.13
N ALA A 116 -11.89 -1.99 -24.76
CA ALA A 116 -11.29 -1.18 -23.69
C ALA A 116 -11.25 -1.89 -22.32
N ARG A 117 -12.14 -2.86 -22.07
CA ARG A 117 -12.14 -3.70 -20.86
C ARG A 117 -10.87 -4.55 -20.70
N PHE A 118 -10.21 -4.91 -21.80
CA PHE A 118 -9.00 -5.74 -21.79
C PHE A 118 -7.70 -4.93 -21.74
N ILE A 119 -7.79 -3.60 -21.88
CA ILE A 119 -6.62 -2.73 -21.86
C ILE A 119 -6.26 -2.46 -20.39
N PRO A 120 -5.02 -2.75 -19.97
CA PRO A 120 -4.61 -2.54 -18.60
C PRO A 120 -4.56 -1.04 -18.26
N LEU A 121 -4.79 -0.75 -16.99
CA LEU A 121 -4.70 0.59 -16.43
C LEU A 121 -3.28 0.84 -15.91
N PRO A 122 -2.47 1.72 -16.55
CA PRO A 122 -1.10 1.96 -16.11
C PRO A 122 -1.00 2.39 -14.65
N MET A 123 -1.96 3.20 -14.17
CA MET A 123 -2.06 3.62 -12.78
C MET A 123 -2.26 2.46 -11.81
N ALA A 124 -3.14 1.50 -12.15
CA ALA A 124 -3.38 0.34 -11.30
C ALA A 124 -2.18 -0.61 -11.29
N MET A 125 -1.48 -0.74 -12.42
CA MET A 125 -0.26 -1.53 -12.52
C MET A 125 0.89 -0.97 -11.68
N ALA A 126 1.02 0.34 -11.57
CA ALA A 126 2.10 0.97 -10.82
C ALA A 126 2.08 0.67 -9.31
N ILE A 127 0.90 0.39 -8.74
CA ILE A 127 0.74 0.21 -7.28
C ILE A 127 1.53 -1.00 -6.76
N PRO A 128 1.39 -2.23 -7.31
CA PRO A 128 2.22 -3.36 -6.89
C PRO A 128 3.73 -3.18 -7.15
N PHE A 129 4.12 -2.44 -8.19
CA PHE A 129 5.54 -2.13 -8.43
C PHE A 129 6.14 -1.23 -7.35
N TYR A 130 5.31 -0.35 -6.76
CA TYR A 130 5.74 0.55 -5.69
C TYR A 130 5.72 -0.11 -4.31
N ILE A 131 4.65 -0.83 -3.99
CA ILE A 131 4.43 -1.39 -2.65
C ILE A 131 5.11 -2.76 -2.49
N GLY A 132 5.02 -3.62 -3.51
CA GLY A 132 5.56 -4.97 -3.47
C GLY A 132 4.64 -6.00 -4.15
N SER A 133 5.20 -7.17 -4.43
CA SER A 133 4.51 -8.24 -5.15
C SER A 133 3.35 -8.86 -4.38
N TYR A 134 3.35 -8.80 -3.05
CA TYR A 134 2.23 -9.30 -2.24
C TYR A 134 0.92 -8.59 -2.60
N PHE A 135 0.98 -7.28 -2.85
CA PHE A 135 -0.17 -6.48 -3.24
C PHE A 135 -0.76 -6.91 -4.60
N ALA A 136 0.08 -7.40 -5.53
CA ALA A 136 -0.40 -7.95 -6.79
C ALA A 136 -1.22 -9.23 -6.59
N ILE A 137 -0.80 -10.08 -5.65
CA ILE A 137 -1.51 -11.32 -5.30
C ILE A 137 -2.86 -10.97 -4.66
N ASP A 138 -2.88 -10.02 -3.73
CA ASP A 138 -4.11 -9.57 -3.07
C ASP A 138 -5.12 -8.97 -4.06
N MET A 139 -4.65 -8.12 -4.99
CA MET A 139 -5.49 -7.59 -6.07
C MET A 139 -6.05 -8.70 -6.96
N PHE A 140 -5.24 -9.72 -7.28
CA PHE A 140 -5.70 -10.85 -8.09
C PHE A 140 -6.77 -11.66 -7.37
N VAL A 141 -6.55 -12.03 -6.11
CA VAL A 141 -7.52 -12.77 -5.29
C VAL A 141 -8.82 -11.97 -5.13
N GLY A 142 -8.72 -10.68 -4.82
CA GLY A 142 -9.88 -9.78 -4.73
C GLY A 142 -10.67 -9.70 -6.05
N THR A 143 -9.97 -9.66 -7.20
CA THR A 143 -10.61 -9.66 -8.52
C THR A 143 -11.31 -10.98 -8.83
N VAL A 144 -10.72 -12.12 -8.46
CA VAL A 144 -11.33 -13.44 -8.64
C VAL A 144 -12.61 -13.57 -7.81
N ILE A 145 -12.60 -13.11 -6.56
CA ILE A 145 -13.79 -13.10 -5.69
C ILE A 145 -14.89 -12.23 -6.31
N LEU A 146 -14.56 -11.02 -6.75
CA LEU A 146 -15.51 -10.12 -7.41
C LEU A 146 -16.07 -10.75 -8.69
N PHE A 147 -15.22 -11.39 -9.49
CA PHE A 147 -15.62 -12.03 -10.74
C PHE A 147 -16.60 -13.19 -10.50
N ALA A 148 -16.31 -14.08 -9.55
CA ALA A 148 -17.21 -15.15 -9.16
C ALA A 148 -18.56 -14.60 -8.65
N TRP A 149 -18.52 -13.51 -7.87
CA TRP A 149 -19.75 -12.88 -7.38
C TRP A 149 -20.56 -12.23 -8.51
N GLN A 150 -19.91 -11.59 -9.48
CA GLN A 150 -20.55 -11.04 -10.68
C GLN A 150 -21.17 -12.11 -11.57
N MET A 151 -20.63 -13.34 -11.59
CA MET A 151 -21.25 -14.46 -12.31
C MET A 151 -22.55 -14.92 -11.67
N ILE A 152 -22.66 -14.86 -10.34
CA ILE A 152 -23.87 -15.25 -9.60
C ILE A 152 -24.91 -14.13 -9.61
N ASN A 153 -24.52 -12.90 -9.27
CA ASN A 153 -25.44 -11.76 -9.20
C ASN A 153 -24.72 -10.42 -9.45
N ARG A 154 -24.82 -9.92 -10.69
CA ARG A 154 -24.21 -8.65 -11.11
C ARG A 154 -24.70 -7.44 -10.31
N ALA A 155 -26.01 -7.33 -10.10
CA ALA A 155 -26.60 -6.15 -9.45
C ALA A 155 -26.12 -6.00 -7.99
N LYS A 156 -26.01 -7.11 -7.25
CA LYS A 156 -25.49 -7.09 -5.88
C LYS A 156 -23.97 -6.85 -5.85
N ALA A 157 -23.22 -7.49 -6.75
CA ALA A 157 -21.77 -7.34 -6.80
C ALA A 157 -21.36 -5.89 -7.11
N ASP A 158 -22.05 -5.22 -8.03
CA ASP A 158 -21.73 -3.82 -8.38
C ASP A 158 -22.12 -2.83 -7.26
N ALA A 159 -23.20 -3.12 -6.51
CA ALA A 159 -23.64 -2.27 -5.40
C ALA A 159 -22.81 -2.45 -4.12
N PHE A 160 -22.48 -3.70 -3.76
CA PHE A 160 -21.83 -4.02 -2.48
C PHE A 160 -20.32 -4.31 -2.62
N GLY A 161 -19.81 -4.43 -3.84
CA GLY A 161 -18.38 -4.69 -4.09
C GLY A 161 -17.45 -3.70 -3.37
N PRO A 162 -17.64 -2.38 -3.52
CA PRO A 162 -16.83 -1.39 -2.80
C PRO A 162 -16.93 -1.51 -1.27
N ALA A 163 -18.12 -1.80 -0.74
CA ALA A 163 -18.34 -1.96 0.70
C ALA A 163 -17.58 -3.19 1.24
N VAL A 164 -17.67 -4.35 0.57
CA VAL A 164 -16.92 -5.55 0.97
C VAL A 164 -15.42 -5.33 0.85
N ALA A 165 -14.95 -4.69 -0.23
CA ALA A 165 -13.54 -4.36 -0.40
C ALA A 165 -13.02 -3.46 0.73
N SER A 166 -13.76 -2.41 1.10
CA SER A 166 -13.41 -1.57 2.25
C SER A 166 -13.40 -2.34 3.57
N GLY A 167 -14.30 -3.30 3.74
CA GLY A 167 -14.34 -4.17 4.92
C GLY A 167 -13.11 -5.08 5.02
N LEU A 168 -12.63 -5.63 3.90
CA LEU A 168 -11.42 -6.44 3.86
C LEU A 168 -10.16 -5.61 4.17
N ILE A 169 -10.07 -4.38 3.63
CA ILE A 169 -8.97 -3.45 3.93
C ILE A 169 -8.98 -3.06 5.42
N CYS A 170 -10.16 -2.74 5.96
CA CYS A 170 -10.31 -2.45 7.40
C CYS A 170 -9.96 -3.67 8.26
N GLY A 171 -10.32 -4.88 7.82
CA GLY A 171 -9.99 -6.13 8.48
C GLY A 171 -8.48 -6.38 8.57
N ASP A 172 -7.74 -6.12 7.49
CA ASP A 172 -6.27 -6.15 7.51
C ASP A 172 -5.70 -5.13 8.52
N GLY A 173 -6.28 -3.93 8.56
CA GLY A 173 -5.96 -2.93 9.58
C GLY A 173 -6.21 -3.43 11.01
N ILE A 174 -7.32 -4.10 11.28
CA ILE A 174 -7.62 -4.67 12.62
C ILE A 174 -6.61 -5.76 12.98
N TRP A 175 -6.15 -6.56 12.02
CA TRP A 175 -5.16 -7.61 12.25
C TRP A 175 -3.80 -7.09 12.73
N THR A 176 -3.47 -5.84 12.38
CA THR A 176 -2.23 -5.20 12.86
C THR A 176 -2.16 -5.09 14.39
N LEU A 177 -3.30 -5.01 15.09
CA LEU A 177 -3.36 -4.90 16.55
C LEU A 177 -2.88 -6.20 17.25
N PRO A 178 -3.47 -7.38 16.98
CA PRO A 178 -2.92 -8.66 17.46
C PRO A 178 -1.46 -8.86 17.07
N GLN A 179 -1.08 -8.55 15.83
CA GLN A 179 0.32 -8.67 15.38
C GLN A 179 1.25 -7.81 16.23
N SER A 180 0.85 -6.57 16.53
CA SER A 180 1.61 -5.66 17.39
C SER A 180 1.76 -6.20 18.82
N ILE A 181 0.70 -6.79 19.38
CA ILE A 181 0.73 -7.41 20.72
C ILE A 181 1.67 -8.62 20.74
N LEU A 182 1.59 -9.48 19.73
CA LEU A 182 2.47 -10.65 19.59
C LEU A 182 3.95 -10.23 19.46
N ALA A 183 4.21 -9.17 18.70
CA ALA A 183 5.54 -8.61 18.55
C ALA A 183 6.08 -8.06 19.88
N LEU A 184 5.26 -7.33 20.65
CA LEU A 184 5.63 -6.84 21.98
C LEU A 184 5.87 -7.98 22.97
N ALA A 185 5.11 -9.07 22.87
CA ALA A 185 5.31 -10.29 23.64
C ALA A 185 6.53 -11.13 23.18
N LYS A 186 7.26 -10.69 22.14
CA LYS A 186 8.41 -11.37 21.54
C LYS A 186 8.13 -12.83 21.19
N VAL A 187 6.89 -13.11 20.77
CA VAL A 187 6.48 -14.46 20.39
C VAL A 187 7.22 -14.84 19.12
N LYS A 188 8.07 -15.87 19.20
CA LYS A 188 8.76 -16.40 18.01
C LYS A 188 7.72 -17.00 17.06
N PRO A 189 7.74 -16.63 15.77
CA PRO A 189 6.82 -17.22 14.81
C PRO A 189 7.01 -18.74 14.77
N PRO A 190 5.93 -19.54 14.81
CA PRO A 190 6.02 -21.00 14.85
C PRO A 190 6.61 -21.59 13.56
N ILE A 191 6.63 -20.83 12.47
CA ILE A 191 7.17 -21.23 11.18
C ILE A 191 8.07 -20.10 10.67
N CYS A 192 9.36 -20.37 10.49
CA CYS A 192 10.30 -19.47 9.84
C CYS A 192 10.52 -19.96 8.40
N MET A 193 9.85 -19.35 7.42
CA MET A 193 10.09 -19.63 6.00
C MET A 193 11.17 -18.69 5.46
N LYS A 194 12.31 -19.23 5.05
CA LYS A 194 13.34 -18.52 4.29
C LYS A 194 13.33 -19.02 2.85
N PHE A 195 13.12 -18.10 1.90
CA PHE A 195 13.22 -18.41 0.48
C PHE A 195 14.66 -18.19 0.02
N LEU A 196 15.47 -19.23 0.14
CA LEU A 196 16.87 -19.22 -0.28
C LEU A 196 16.99 -19.68 -1.73
N SER A 197 18.02 -19.21 -2.44
CA SER A 197 18.35 -19.78 -3.76
C SER A 197 18.67 -21.27 -3.61
N ARG A 198 18.43 -22.06 -4.65
CA ARG A 198 18.56 -23.52 -4.58
C ARG A 198 19.93 -23.98 -4.10
N SER A 199 21.00 -23.25 -4.43
CA SER A 199 22.37 -23.53 -3.96
C SER A 199 22.57 -23.26 -2.47
N VAL A 200 21.98 -22.18 -1.96
CA VAL A 200 22.06 -21.82 -0.54
C VAL A 200 21.15 -22.70 0.30
N ASN A 201 20.00 -23.10 -0.22
CA ASN A 201 19.10 -24.04 0.44
C ASN A 201 19.76 -25.42 0.60
N ALA A 202 20.45 -25.92 -0.43
CA ALA A 202 21.21 -27.16 -0.34
C ALA A 202 22.36 -27.10 0.70
N GLN A 203 23.00 -25.93 0.84
CA GLN A 203 23.99 -25.72 1.91
C GLN A 203 23.35 -25.71 3.29
N VAL A 204 22.22 -25.04 3.45
CA VAL A 204 21.48 -24.97 4.72
C VAL A 204 20.92 -26.34 5.11
N ASP A 205 20.38 -27.11 4.18
CA ASP A 205 19.93 -28.49 4.40
C ASP A 205 21.10 -29.41 4.79
N GLY A 206 22.29 -29.21 4.21
CA GLY A 206 23.51 -29.90 4.62
C GLY A 206 24.02 -29.50 6.02
N PHE A 207 23.76 -28.26 6.44
CA PHE A 207 24.11 -27.78 7.78
C PHE A 207 23.10 -28.19 8.87
N LEU A 208 21.83 -28.35 8.52
CA LEU A 208 20.76 -28.77 9.45
C LEU A 208 20.58 -30.29 9.52
N GLY A 209 21.15 -31.03 8.56
CA GLY A 209 21.10 -32.49 8.48
C GLY A 209 22.24 -33.24 9.19
N ASN A 210 23.09 -32.54 9.95
CA ASN A 210 24.08 -33.09 10.91
C ASN A 210 23.73 -32.60 12.32
#